data_AF-B5XFD0-F1
#
_entry.id   AF-B5XFD0-F1
#
_cell.length_a   1.000
_cell.length_b   1.000
_cell.length_c   1.000
_cell.angle_alpha   90.00
_cell.angle_beta   90.00
_cell.angle_gamma   90.00
#
_symmetry.space_group_name_H-M   'P 1'
#
loop_
_entity.id
_entity.type
_entity.pdbx_description
1 polymer ?
#
loop_
_entity_poly.entity_id
_entity_poly.type
_entity_poly.pdbx_seq_one_letter_code
_entity_poly.pdbx_strand_id
1 'polypeptide(L)'
;MDLSKLPKIRDEEKESEFGYVHGVSGPVVTATAMAGAAMYELVRVGHSELVGEIIRLEGDMATIQVYEETCILTGYIALLLHLTVAVSQNGTLFRT
;
A
#
# COMPACT_ATOMS: atom_id res chain seq x y z
N MET A 1 35.29 -4.19 9.89
CA MET A 1 33.92 -3.70 10.14
C MET A 1 33.02 -4.50 9.22
N ASP A 2 32.18 -5.35 9.80
CA ASP A 2 31.37 -6.33 9.07
C ASP A 2 30.12 -5.64 8.49
N LEU A 3 30.06 -5.51 7.17
CA LEU A 3 28.96 -4.86 6.45
C LEU A 3 27.69 -5.72 6.39
N SER A 4 27.71 -6.95 6.91
CA SER A 4 26.53 -7.84 6.95
C SER A 4 25.48 -7.45 8.00
N LYS A 5 25.80 -6.50 8.90
CA LYS A 5 24.91 -6.00 9.97
C LYS A 5 24.18 -4.69 9.64
N LEU A 6 24.20 -4.24 8.39
CA LEU A 6 23.34 -3.13 8.00
C LEU A 6 21.88 -3.61 8.02
N PRO A 7 20.95 -2.88 8.69
CA PRO A 7 19.54 -3.23 8.67
C PRO A 7 19.08 -3.29 7.21
N LYS A 8 18.64 -4.46 6.79
CA LYS A 8 18.02 -4.61 5.47
C LYS A 8 16.61 -4.03 5.62
N ILE A 9 16.19 -3.22 4.65
CA ILE A 9 14.85 -2.60 4.59
C ILE A 9 13.72 -3.64 4.73
N ARG A 10 14.01 -4.92 4.47
CA ARG A 10 13.11 -6.07 4.65
C ARG A 10 12.76 -6.42 6.11
N ASP A 11 13.35 -5.72 7.09
CA ASP A 11 13.11 -5.94 8.53
C ASP A 11 12.27 -4.81 9.19
N GLU A 12 11.53 -3.98 8.43
CA GLU A 12 10.50 -3.12 9.03
C GLU A 12 9.26 -3.96 9.40
N GLU A 13 9.31 -4.59 10.58
CA GLU A 13 8.28 -5.42 11.22
C GLU A 13 6.96 -4.68 11.58
N LYS A 14 6.54 -3.64 10.85
CA LYS A 14 5.33 -2.86 11.21
C LYS A 14 4.38 -2.55 10.07
N GLU A 15 4.26 -3.45 9.09
CA GLU A 15 3.03 -3.55 8.30
C GLU A 15 2.03 -4.40 9.08
N SER A 16 1.44 -3.79 10.13
CA SER A 16 0.61 -4.49 11.11
C SER A 16 -0.73 -4.97 10.56
N GLU A 17 -1.14 -4.48 9.38
CA GLU A 17 -2.47 -4.69 8.83
C GLU A 17 -2.41 -4.78 7.30
N PHE A 18 -2.91 -5.90 6.77
CA PHE A 18 -3.00 -6.17 5.34
C PHE A 18 -4.45 -6.09 4.88
N GLY A 19 -4.70 -5.22 3.90
CA GLY A 19 -5.95 -5.16 3.15
C GLY A 19 -5.87 -5.92 1.83
N TYR A 20 -7.02 -6.09 1.19
CA TYR A 20 -7.14 -6.73 -0.12
C TYR A 20 -7.71 -5.74 -1.14
N VAL A 21 -7.13 -5.72 -2.33
CA VAL A 21 -7.66 -4.90 -3.43
C VAL A 21 -9.02 -5.44 -3.86
N HIS A 22 -10.05 -4.62 -3.68
CA HIS A 22 -11.42 -4.90 -4.09
C HIS A 22 -11.73 -4.36 -5.49
N GLY A 23 -11.12 -3.23 -5.87
CA GLY A 23 -11.34 -2.62 -7.17
C GLY A 23 -10.29 -1.60 -7.55
N VAL A 24 -10.17 -1.34 -8.85
CA VAL A 24 -9.21 -0.38 -9.41
C VAL A 24 -9.93 0.46 -10.45
N SER A 25 -9.83 1.78 -10.34
CA SER A 25 -10.39 2.75 -11.26
C SER A 25 -9.33 3.82 -11.58
N GLY A 26 -8.54 3.56 -12.63
CA GLY A 26 -7.42 4.45 -12.99
C GLY A 26 -6.38 4.52 -11.86
N PRO A 27 -6.00 5.72 -11.37
CA PRO A 27 -5.04 5.87 -10.29
C PRO A 27 -5.63 5.61 -8.89
N VAL A 28 -6.94 5.30 -8.82
CA VAL A 28 -7.67 5.10 -7.56
C VAL A 28 -7.88 3.60 -7.34
N VAL A 29 -7.47 3.11 -6.18
CA VAL A 29 -7.64 1.72 -5.75
C VAL A 29 -8.58 1.69 -4.56
N THR A 30 -9.50 0.74 -4.55
CA THR A 30 -10.37 0.45 -3.42
C THR A 30 -9.91 -0.84 -2.76
N ALA A 31 -9.63 -0.80 -1.46
CA ALA A 31 -9.23 -1.95 -0.66
C ALA A 31 -10.24 -2.24 0.46
N THR A 32 -10.39 -3.51 0.81
CA THR A 32 -11.19 -4.03 1.93
C THR A 32 -10.30 -4.59 3.02
N ALA A 33 -10.83 -4.88 4.21
CA ALA A 33 -10.03 -5.26 5.38
C ALA A 33 -9.02 -4.18 5.77
N MET A 34 -9.48 -2.93 5.72
CA MET A 34 -8.70 -1.73 6.06
C MET A 34 -9.16 -1.12 7.39
N ALA A 35 -9.94 -1.85 8.19
CA ALA A 35 -10.19 -1.50 9.58
C ALA A 35 -8.85 -1.27 10.29
N GLY A 36 -8.70 -0.12 10.95
CA GLY A 36 -7.44 0.28 11.60
C GLY A 36 -6.59 1.25 10.80
N ALA A 37 -6.85 1.40 9.50
CA ALA A 37 -6.18 2.40 8.67
C ALA A 37 -6.72 3.83 8.94
N ALA A 38 -5.85 4.83 8.77
CA ALA A 38 -6.18 6.23 8.95
C ALA A 38 -6.23 7.01 7.62
N MET A 39 -6.98 8.11 7.61
CA MET A 39 -6.99 9.02 6.48
C MET A 39 -5.62 9.71 6.35
N TYR A 40 -5.16 9.91 5.11
CA TYR A 40 -3.84 10.46 4.75
C TYR A 40 -2.66 9.57 5.13
N GLU A 41 -2.93 8.30 5.49
CA GLU A 41 -1.88 7.33 5.73
C GLU A 41 -1.30 6.82 4.42
N LEU A 42 0.02 6.66 4.39
CA LEU A 42 0.71 6.10 3.25
C LEU A 42 0.60 4.57 3.27
N VAL A 43 0.41 4.00 2.09
CA VAL A 43 0.23 2.56 1.90
C VAL A 43 1.06 2.05 0.75
N ARG A 44 1.36 0.75 0.77
CA ARG A 44 1.95 0.02 -0.36
C ARG A 44 0.92 -0.86 -0.99
N VAL A 45 0.81 -0.80 -2.32
CA VAL A 45 -0.20 -1.55 -3.09
C VAL A 45 0.49 -2.56 -3.99
N GLY A 46 0.14 -3.83 -3.80
CA GLY A 46 0.53 -4.93 -4.67
C GLY A 46 1.99 -5.40 -4.52
N HIS A 47 2.40 -6.35 -5.38
CA HIS A 47 3.73 -6.98 -5.30
C HIS A 47 4.89 -6.04 -5.60
N SER A 48 4.64 -4.97 -6.35
CA SER A 48 5.64 -3.94 -6.66
C SER A 48 5.71 -2.87 -5.57
N GLU A 49 4.95 -3.01 -4.48
CA GLU A 49 4.98 -2.10 -3.33
C GLU A 49 4.75 -0.63 -3.70
N LEU A 50 3.82 -0.39 -4.64
CA LEU A 50 3.53 0.94 -5.17
C LEU A 50 3.04 1.85 -4.05
N VAL A 51 3.65 3.04 -3.96
CA VAL A 51 3.29 4.00 -2.93
C VAL A 51 1.95 4.65 -3.28
N GLY A 52 1.03 4.65 -2.32
CA GLY A 52 -0.22 5.39 -2.38
C GLY A 52 -0.58 6.02 -1.04
N GLU A 53 -1.68 6.75 -1.03
CA GLU A 53 -2.22 7.42 0.15
C GLU A 53 -3.72 7.19 0.27
N ILE A 54 -4.18 6.94 1.50
CA ILE A 54 -5.61 6.79 1.79
C ILE A 54 -6.28 8.16 1.74
N ILE A 55 -7.15 8.36 0.75
CA ILE A 55 -7.89 9.61 0.53
C ILE A 55 -9.33 9.55 1.06
N ARG A 56 -9.85 8.36 1.36
CA ARG A 56 -11.18 8.15 1.95
C ARG A 56 -11.25 6.80 2.68
N LEU A 57 -12.02 6.77 3.75
CA LEU A 57 -12.36 5.57 4.50
C LEU A 57 -13.89 5.46 4.60
N GLU A 58 -14.43 4.28 4.30
CA GLU A 58 -15.85 3.95 4.42
C GLU A 58 -15.99 2.59 5.12
N GLY A 59 -16.19 2.63 6.44
CA GLY A 59 -16.26 1.41 7.25
C GLY A 59 -14.94 0.63 7.21
N ASP A 60 -14.98 -0.58 6.64
CA ASP A 60 -13.82 -1.47 6.46
C ASP A 60 -13.15 -1.31 5.08
N MET A 61 -13.60 -0.32 4.28
CA MET A 61 -13.05 -0.04 2.96
C MET A 61 -12.22 1.24 2.97
N ALA A 62 -11.10 1.22 2.25
CA ALA A 62 -10.27 2.40 2.01
C ALA A 62 -10.17 2.68 0.52
N THR A 63 -10.23 3.96 0.16
CA THR A 63 -9.90 4.46 -1.17
C THR A 63 -8.50 5.05 -1.13
N ILE A 64 -7.64 4.54 -2.00
CA ILE A 64 -6.22 4.83 -2.05
C ILE A 64 -5.91 5.49 -3.39
N GLN A 65 -5.18 6.59 -3.36
CA GLN A 65 -4.62 7.21 -4.55
C GLN A 65 -3.16 6.77 -4.69
N VAL A 66 -2.80 6.15 -5.81
CA VAL A 66 -1.43 5.68 -6.07
C VAL A 66 -0.64 6.79 -6.78
N TYR A 67 0.59 7.05 -6.31
CA TYR A 67 1.40 8.19 -6.75
C TYR A 67 2.42 7.87 -7.85
N GLU A 68 2.75 6.59 -8.08
CA GLU A 68 3.73 6.23 -9.11
C GLU A 68 3.20 6.44 -10.53
N GLU A 69 4.09 6.78 -11.47
CA GLU A 69 3.88 6.96 -12.91
C GLU A 69 3.44 5.66 -13.61
N THR A 70 2.33 5.11 -13.18
CA THR A 70 1.79 3.86 -13.67
C THR A 70 0.39 4.06 -14.23
N CYS A 71 0.27 5.12 -15.02
CA CYS A 71 -0.67 5.17 -16.14
C CYS A 71 -0.59 3.88 -17.02
N ILE A 72 0.51 3.13 -16.94
CA ILE A 72 0.75 1.85 -17.64
C ILE A 72 0.17 0.64 -16.88
N LEU A 73 -0.09 0.74 -15.57
CA LEU A 73 -0.61 -0.39 -14.79
C LEU A 73 -2.13 -0.55 -14.86
N THR A 74 -2.90 0.42 -15.35
CA THR A 74 -4.38 0.29 -15.44
C THR A 74 -4.84 -1.03 -16.10
N GLY A 75 -4.02 -1.65 -16.98
CA GLY A 75 -4.26 -3.00 -17.53
C GLY A 75 -3.78 -4.20 -16.69
N TYR A 76 -2.78 -4.03 -15.81
CA TYR A 76 -2.18 -5.11 -14.99
C TYR A 76 -2.71 -5.16 -13.55
N ILE A 77 -3.02 -4.03 -12.91
CA ILE A 77 -3.62 -4.02 -11.55
C ILE A 77 -5.08 -4.49 -11.54
N ALA A 78 -5.80 -4.40 -12.66
CA ALA A 78 -7.16 -4.92 -12.79
C ALA A 78 -7.24 -6.46 -12.91
N LEU A 79 -6.14 -7.13 -13.29
CA LEU A 79 -6.14 -8.59 -13.49
C LEU A 79 -5.91 -9.39 -12.19
N LEU A 80 -5.61 -8.72 -11.08
CA LEU A 80 -5.15 -9.37 -9.85
C LEU A 80 -5.99 -8.94 -8.65
N LEU A 81 -7.16 -9.56 -8.50
CA LEU A 81 -7.99 -9.54 -7.27
C LEU A 81 -7.28 -10.14 -6.02
N HIS A 82 -5.99 -10.49 -6.11
CA HIS A 82 -5.18 -11.08 -5.04
C HIS A 82 -4.03 -10.18 -4.58
N LEU A 83 -4.03 -8.90 -4.94
CA LEU A 83 -3.01 -7.96 -4.46
C LEU A 83 -3.31 -7.55 -3.01
N THR A 84 -2.26 -7.55 -2.19
CA THR A 84 -2.29 -7.07 -0.81
C THR A 84 -2.00 -5.58 -0.74
N VAL A 85 -2.62 -4.91 0.22
CA VAL A 85 -2.31 -3.52 0.59
C VAL A 85 -1.73 -3.54 1.99
N ALA A 86 -0.60 -2.89 2.18
CA ALA A 86 0.02 -2.76 3.49
C ALA A 86 0.01 -1.32 3.97
N VAL A 87 -0.27 -1.13 5.26
CA VAL A 87 -0.49 0.18 5.88
C VAL A 87 0.72 0.59 6.74
N SER A 88 1.25 1.80 6.52
CA SER A 88 2.41 2.32 7.25
C SER A 88 2.04 2.95 8.60
N GLN A 89 1.98 2.14 9.66
CA GLN A 89 1.69 2.64 11.00
C GLN A 89 2.93 3.33 11.63
N ASN A 90 2.77 4.60 12.06
CA ASN A 90 3.74 5.47 12.78
C ASN A 90 4.57 6.48 11.97
N GLY A 91 4.11 6.92 10.78
CA GLY A 91 4.79 8.03 10.08
C GLY A 91 6.24 7.73 9.68
N THR A 92 6.60 6.44 9.62
CA THR A 92 7.85 5.98 9.02
C THR A 92 7.69 6.21 7.53
N LEU A 93 8.12 7.38 7.08
CA LEU A 93 8.16 7.73 5.67
C LEU A 93 8.91 6.62 4.94
N PHE A 94 8.22 5.91 4.05
CA PHE A 94 8.79 4.82 3.24
C PHE A 94 10.15 5.26 2.69
N ARG A 95 11.24 4.83 3.33
CA ARG A 95 12.59 5.21 2.91
C ARG A 95 12.93 4.37 1.68
N THR A 96 13.08 5.07 0.56
CA THR A 96 13.51 4.60 -0.78
C THR A 96 14.71 3.66 -0.73
#